data_AF-A0A969XM19-F1
#
_entry.id   AF-A0A969XM19-F1
#
_cell.length_a   1.000
_cell.length_b   1.000
_cell.length_c   1.000
_cell.angle_alpha   90.00
_cell.angle_beta   90.00
_cell.angle_gamma   90.00
#
_symmetry.space_group_name_H-M   'P 1'
#
loop_
_entity.id
_entity.type
_entity.pdbx_description
1 polymer ?
#
loop_
_entity_poly.entity_id
_entity_poly.type
_entity_poly.pdbx_seq_one_letter_code
_entity_poly.pdbx_strand_id
1 'polypeptide(L)'
;TRMNPHLAYGQAIPGRVTGRGIGIIDTSRLVYLVDAVGLLEGDGAWTAEDRGGLIAWFEAYLDWLLTSSHGQDERATTNNHGTWYDAQVASFALLVGREDVAGEVLAEVPARRIDPQIAPDGRQPEELARTRALSYSIFNLSALCCLAAMGEGVGVDLWGYRSPNGASIRAAIDWLLPYADAARAWPYPQLDPVDRLDLLPILYQARRAYGDARYHRAIEALEAQRVAAHRATLLYATDA
;
A
#
# COMPACT_ATOMS: atom_id res chain seq x y z
N THR A 1 0.11 4.82 28.94
CA THR A 1 -0.27 5.68 27.79
C THR A 1 -0.50 4.91 26.50
N ARG A 2 -0.53 3.57 26.49
CA ARG A 2 -0.74 2.78 25.27
C ARG A 2 -2.08 3.06 24.60
N MET A 3 -2.12 2.99 23.27
CA MET A 3 -3.34 2.88 22.48
C MET A 3 -3.86 1.44 22.57
N ASN A 4 -5.17 1.25 22.75
CA ASN A 4 -5.77 -0.10 22.66
C ASN A 4 -5.69 -0.60 21.21
N PRO A 5 -5.46 -1.91 20.96
CA PRO A 5 -5.25 -2.47 19.62
C PRO A 5 -6.57 -2.62 18.84
N HIS A 6 -7.30 -1.52 18.66
CA HIS A 6 -8.54 -1.48 17.88
C HIS A 6 -8.85 -0.05 17.41
N LEU A 7 -9.58 0.08 16.29
CA LEU A 7 -10.10 1.37 15.81
C LEU A 7 -11.63 1.45 15.89
N ALA A 8 -12.22 0.99 17.00
CA ALA A 8 -13.66 1.06 17.25
C ALA A 8 -14.25 2.48 17.09
N TYR A 9 -13.43 3.50 17.30
CA TYR A 9 -13.80 4.93 17.21
C TYR A 9 -13.13 5.66 16.04
N GLY A 10 -12.52 4.93 15.10
CA GLY A 10 -11.83 5.48 13.94
C GLY A 10 -12.79 6.30 13.07
N GLN A 11 -12.37 7.50 12.69
CA GLN A 11 -13.12 8.45 11.88
C GLN A 11 -14.61 8.61 12.28
N ALA A 12 -14.88 8.76 13.59
CA ALA A 12 -16.19 9.13 14.11
C ALA A 12 -16.72 10.42 13.46
N ILE A 13 -18.05 10.55 13.35
CA ILE A 13 -18.69 11.79 12.91
C ILE A 13 -19.65 12.25 14.01
N PRO A 14 -19.43 13.44 14.62
CA PRO A 14 -20.29 13.98 15.66
C PRO A 14 -21.77 13.94 15.29
N GLY A 15 -22.59 13.36 16.17
CA GLY A 15 -24.03 13.23 15.98
C GLY A 15 -24.49 12.23 14.91
N ARG A 16 -23.58 11.45 14.31
CA ARG A 16 -23.94 10.47 13.26
C ARG A 16 -23.47 9.06 13.58
N VAL A 17 -22.17 8.87 13.81
CA VAL A 17 -21.55 7.55 14.04
C VAL A 17 -20.36 7.67 14.98
N THR A 18 -20.19 6.69 15.87
CA THR A 18 -19.11 6.67 16.87
C THR A 18 -17.79 6.14 16.34
N GLY A 19 -17.79 5.47 15.19
CA GLY A 19 -16.63 4.97 14.47
C GLY A 19 -17.07 4.22 13.20
N ARG A 20 -16.15 3.97 12.27
CA ARG A 20 -16.42 3.35 10.97
C ARG A 20 -15.25 2.50 10.51
N GLY A 21 -15.53 1.49 9.66
CA GLY A 21 -14.50 0.69 8.98
C GLY A 21 -13.43 1.55 8.29
N ILE A 22 -13.85 2.60 7.57
CA ILE A 22 -12.94 3.54 6.88
C ILE A 22 -11.91 4.24 7.77
N GLY A 23 -12.07 4.19 9.10
CA GLY A 23 -11.05 4.66 10.03
C GLY A 23 -9.79 3.79 10.08
N ILE A 24 -9.86 2.53 9.64
CA ILE A 24 -8.71 1.61 9.58
C ILE A 24 -7.61 2.14 8.65
N ILE A 25 -7.95 2.99 7.67
CA ILE A 25 -6.95 3.66 6.82
C ILE A 25 -5.97 4.53 7.60
N ASP A 26 -6.35 5.02 8.79
CA ASP A 26 -5.50 5.87 9.63
C ASP A 26 -4.24 5.12 10.11
N THR A 27 -4.28 3.79 10.17
CA THR A 27 -3.12 2.93 10.50
C THR A 27 -2.38 2.37 9.29
N SER A 28 -2.74 2.74 8.06
CA SER A 28 -2.06 2.27 6.83
C SER A 28 -0.54 2.40 6.87
N ARG A 29 -0.02 3.44 7.54
CA ARG A 29 1.43 3.68 7.67
C ARG A 29 2.13 2.70 8.61
N LEU A 30 1.42 1.96 9.46
CA LEU A 30 2.01 0.91 10.30
C LEU A 30 2.61 -0.21 9.46
N VAL A 31 2.17 -0.41 8.20
CA VAL A 31 2.81 -1.37 7.26
C VAL A 31 4.31 -1.08 7.13
N TYR A 32 4.71 0.19 7.04
CA TYR A 32 6.13 0.56 6.95
C TYR A 32 6.86 0.50 8.30
N LEU A 33 6.12 0.56 9.41
CA LEU A 33 6.71 0.41 10.75
C LEU A 33 7.20 -1.03 10.97
N VAL A 34 6.48 -2.01 10.43
CA VAL A 34 6.85 -3.44 10.53
C VAL A 34 8.28 -3.68 10.04
N ASP A 35 8.61 -3.19 8.84
CA ASP A 35 9.97 -3.32 8.29
C ASP A 35 11.01 -2.60 9.16
N ALA A 36 10.67 -1.40 9.64
CA ALA A 36 11.58 -0.61 10.47
C ALA A 36 11.88 -1.30 11.81
N VAL A 37 10.92 -2.02 12.40
CA VAL A 37 11.11 -2.81 13.62
C VAL A 37 12.11 -3.94 13.40
N GLY A 38 12.07 -4.59 12.24
CA GLY A 38 13.07 -5.60 11.86
C GLY A 38 14.50 -5.03 11.81
N LEU A 39 14.67 -3.78 11.40
CA LEU A 39 15.97 -3.11 11.36
C LEU A 39 16.52 -2.74 12.75
N LEU A 40 15.70 -2.78 13.79
CA LEU A 40 16.11 -2.52 15.17
C LEU A 40 16.61 -3.79 15.89
N GLU A 41 16.50 -4.97 15.26
CA GLU A 41 16.99 -6.21 15.87
C GLU A 41 18.51 -6.13 16.11
N GLY A 42 18.92 -6.43 17.35
CA GLY A 42 20.32 -6.36 17.78
C GLY A 42 20.73 -5.03 18.43
N ASP A 43 19.86 -4.01 18.44
CA ASP A 43 20.09 -2.79 19.21
C ASP A 43 19.85 -3.02 20.71
N GLY A 44 20.74 -2.51 21.57
CA GLY A 44 20.66 -2.74 23.02
C GLY A 44 19.50 -2.03 23.72
N ALA A 45 18.92 -0.99 23.11
CA ALA A 45 17.73 -0.31 23.61
C ALA A 45 16.43 -0.96 23.10
N TRP A 46 16.50 -1.81 22.07
CA TRP A 46 15.36 -2.61 21.60
C TRP A 46 15.35 -3.97 22.30
N THR A 47 14.73 -4.02 23.48
CA THR A 47 14.79 -5.22 24.32
C THR A 47 13.83 -6.31 23.82
N ALA A 48 14.05 -7.54 24.28
CA ALA A 48 13.12 -8.64 24.04
C ALA A 48 11.72 -8.36 24.63
N GLU A 49 11.63 -7.58 25.72
CA GLU A 49 10.37 -7.16 26.32
C GLU A 49 9.62 -6.17 25.41
N ASP A 50 10.33 -5.18 24.86
CA ASP A 50 9.75 -4.22 23.91
C ASP A 50 9.23 -4.95 22.66
N ARG A 51 10.03 -5.86 22.11
CA ARG A 51 9.64 -6.71 20.98
C ARG A 51 8.41 -7.53 21.31
N GLY A 52 8.39 -8.21 22.46
CA GLY A 52 7.25 -9.02 22.90
C GLY A 52 5.98 -8.20 23.05
N GLY A 53 6.06 -7.02 23.65
CA GLY A 53 4.93 -6.10 23.82
C GLY A 53 4.38 -5.58 22.50
N LEU A 54 5.26 -5.27 21.54
CA LEU A 54 4.87 -4.84 20.20
C LEU A 54 4.17 -5.96 19.43
N ILE A 55 4.75 -7.16 19.40
CA ILE A 55 4.15 -8.33 18.74
C ILE A 55 2.77 -8.63 19.33
N ALA A 56 2.64 -8.64 20.65
CA ALA A 56 1.35 -8.86 21.31
C ALA A 56 0.30 -7.79 20.95
N TRP A 57 0.72 -6.54 20.74
CA TRP A 57 -0.18 -5.48 20.31
C TRP A 57 -0.66 -5.70 18.87
N PHE A 58 0.25 -6.04 17.95
CA PHE A 58 -0.10 -6.31 16.55
C PHE A 58 -0.92 -7.58 16.39
N GLU A 59 -0.67 -8.61 17.19
CA GLU A 59 -1.47 -9.84 17.19
C GLU A 59 -2.92 -9.54 17.59
N ALA A 60 -3.12 -8.81 18.70
CA ALA A 60 -4.45 -8.40 19.12
C ALA A 60 -5.14 -7.47 18.11
N TYR A 61 -4.38 -6.59 17.43
CA TYR A 61 -4.96 -5.71 16.41
C TYR A 61 -5.33 -6.46 15.14
N LEU A 62 -4.50 -7.41 14.70
CA LEU A 62 -4.78 -8.31 13.60
C LEU A 62 -6.06 -9.11 13.86
N ASP A 63 -6.19 -9.70 15.05
CA ASP A 63 -7.42 -10.41 15.42
C ASP A 63 -8.65 -9.49 15.34
N TRP A 64 -8.54 -8.26 15.86
CA TRP A 64 -9.63 -7.29 15.75
C TRP A 64 -9.97 -6.92 14.29
N LEU A 65 -8.96 -6.75 13.42
CA LEU A 65 -9.18 -6.50 11.99
C LEU A 65 -9.92 -7.66 11.32
N LEU A 66 -9.61 -8.90 11.70
CA LEU A 66 -10.20 -10.10 11.11
C LEU A 66 -11.62 -10.38 11.62
N THR A 67 -11.96 -10.02 12.86
CA THR A 67 -13.23 -10.43 13.48
C THR A 67 -14.23 -9.30 13.73
N SER A 68 -13.80 -8.03 13.76
CA SER A 68 -14.69 -6.91 14.06
C SER A 68 -15.57 -6.53 12.87
N SER A 69 -16.75 -5.97 13.13
CA SER A 69 -17.62 -5.42 12.08
C SER A 69 -16.92 -4.33 11.26
N HIS A 70 -16.14 -3.47 11.90
CA HIS A 70 -15.37 -2.42 11.22
C HIS A 70 -14.32 -2.99 10.28
N GLY A 71 -13.63 -4.06 10.69
CA GLY A 71 -12.70 -4.77 9.85
C GLY A 71 -13.37 -5.39 8.62
N GLN A 72 -14.53 -6.02 8.81
CA GLN A 72 -15.32 -6.59 7.71
C GLN A 72 -15.83 -5.50 6.75
N ASP A 73 -16.31 -4.37 7.28
CA ASP A 73 -16.76 -3.23 6.49
C ASP A 73 -15.62 -2.67 5.61
N GLU A 74 -14.43 -2.46 6.19
CA GLU A 74 -13.27 -1.95 5.45
C GLU A 74 -12.79 -2.95 4.39
N ARG A 75 -12.72 -4.24 4.74
CA ARG A 75 -12.36 -5.33 3.80
C ARG A 75 -13.28 -5.38 2.58
N ALA A 76 -14.55 -5.01 2.75
CA ALA A 76 -15.58 -5.02 1.71
C ALA A 76 -15.54 -3.80 0.79
N THR A 77 -14.77 -2.75 1.11
CA THR A 77 -14.66 -1.58 0.25
C THR A 77 -13.98 -1.89 -1.08
N THR A 78 -14.37 -1.16 -2.12
CA THR A 78 -14.01 -1.41 -3.53
C THR A 78 -12.95 -0.46 -4.08
N ASN A 79 -12.42 0.45 -3.27
CA ASN A 79 -11.32 1.37 -3.62
C ASN A 79 -10.09 1.11 -2.75
N ASN A 80 -9.17 2.07 -2.73
CA ASN A 80 -7.93 2.07 -1.95
C ASN A 80 -8.08 1.65 -0.48
N HIS A 81 -9.24 1.85 0.16
CA HIS A 81 -9.49 1.37 1.52
C HIS A 81 -9.33 -0.16 1.63
N GLY A 82 -9.92 -0.92 0.71
CA GLY A 82 -9.88 -2.38 0.74
C GLY A 82 -8.48 -2.91 0.43
N THR A 83 -7.76 -2.22 -0.45
CA THR A 83 -6.37 -2.55 -0.78
C THR A 83 -5.45 -2.29 0.41
N TRP A 84 -5.62 -1.18 1.12
CA TRP A 84 -4.85 -0.88 2.33
C TRP A 84 -5.26 -1.74 3.52
N TYR A 85 -6.51 -2.22 3.59
CA TYR A 85 -6.89 -3.24 4.56
C TYR A 85 -6.09 -4.53 4.33
N ASP A 86 -6.08 -5.05 3.10
CA ASP A 86 -5.33 -6.28 2.79
C ASP A 86 -3.83 -6.09 3.04
N ALA A 87 -3.26 -4.93 2.68
CA ALA A 87 -1.85 -4.62 2.92
C ALA A 87 -1.51 -4.61 4.42
N GLN A 88 -2.40 -4.05 5.26
CA GLN A 88 -2.24 -4.08 6.72
C GLN A 88 -2.33 -5.50 7.26
N VAL A 89 -3.34 -6.28 6.86
CA VAL A 89 -3.52 -7.66 7.34
C VAL A 89 -2.33 -8.53 6.95
N ALA A 90 -1.88 -8.48 5.69
CA ALA A 90 -0.72 -9.25 5.24
C ALA A 90 0.56 -8.85 6.01
N SER A 91 0.82 -7.55 6.17
CA SER A 91 2.01 -7.06 6.88
C SER A 91 2.01 -7.47 8.35
N PHE A 92 0.89 -7.30 9.05
CA PHE A 92 0.80 -7.62 10.47
C PHE A 92 0.81 -9.14 10.70
N ALA A 93 0.19 -9.92 9.81
CA ALA A 93 0.24 -11.37 9.85
C ALA A 93 1.67 -11.90 9.71
N LEU A 94 2.45 -11.36 8.77
CA LEU A 94 3.88 -11.70 8.63
C LEU A 94 4.68 -11.32 9.88
N LEU A 95 4.45 -10.12 10.45
CA LEU A 95 5.13 -9.67 11.67
C LEU A 95 4.93 -10.64 12.84
N VAL A 96 3.71 -11.13 13.04
CA VAL A 96 3.36 -12.00 14.17
C VAL A 96 3.52 -13.50 13.85
N GLY A 97 4.08 -13.84 12.68
CA GLY A 97 4.37 -15.22 12.27
C GLY A 97 3.14 -16.03 11.82
N ARG A 98 2.05 -15.38 11.42
CA ARG A 98 0.84 -15.99 10.83
C ARG A 98 0.89 -15.98 9.31
N GLU A 99 1.88 -16.67 8.76
CA GLU A 99 2.11 -16.73 7.30
C GLU A 99 0.93 -17.34 6.53
N ASP A 100 0.13 -18.19 7.18
CA ASP A 100 -1.12 -18.74 6.66
C ASP A 100 -2.13 -17.63 6.32
N VAL A 101 -2.36 -16.71 7.26
CA VAL A 101 -3.26 -15.57 7.09
C VAL A 101 -2.74 -14.63 6.00
N ALA A 102 -1.42 -14.36 5.98
CA ALA A 102 -0.81 -13.53 4.95
C ALA A 102 -1.00 -14.15 3.56
N GLY A 103 -0.70 -15.45 3.42
CA GLY A 103 -0.86 -16.19 2.17
C GLY A 103 -2.30 -16.21 1.66
N GLU A 104 -3.28 -16.43 2.54
CA GLU A 104 -4.71 -16.39 2.17
C GLU A 104 -5.12 -15.02 1.63
N VAL A 105 -4.79 -13.93 2.34
CA VAL A 105 -5.13 -12.58 1.90
C VAL A 105 -4.44 -12.24 0.57
N LEU A 106 -3.16 -12.56 0.43
CA LEU A 106 -2.40 -12.29 -0.78
C LEU A 106 -2.93 -13.07 -1.99
N ALA A 107 -3.37 -14.33 -1.80
CA ALA A 107 -3.98 -15.14 -2.84
C ALA A 107 -5.34 -14.59 -3.31
N GLU A 108 -6.06 -13.84 -2.46
CA GLU A 108 -7.34 -13.19 -2.81
C GLU A 108 -7.17 -11.87 -3.57
N VAL A 109 -6.00 -11.21 -3.48
CA VAL A 109 -5.73 -9.89 -4.08
C VAL A 109 -6.10 -9.79 -5.57
N PRO A 110 -5.78 -10.79 -6.42
CA PRO A 110 -6.19 -10.77 -7.83
C PRO A 110 -7.69 -10.52 -8.02
N ALA A 111 -8.52 -11.35 -7.40
CA ALA A 111 -9.98 -11.32 -7.59
C ALA A 111 -10.66 -10.18 -6.80
N ARG A 112 -10.11 -9.79 -5.64
CA ARG A 112 -10.74 -8.80 -4.76
C ARG A 112 -10.28 -7.37 -5.00
N ARG A 113 -9.07 -7.18 -5.54
CA ARG A 113 -8.44 -5.86 -5.70
C ARG A 113 -8.09 -5.58 -7.14
N ILE A 114 -7.22 -6.38 -7.76
CA ILE A 114 -6.71 -6.06 -9.11
C ILE A 114 -7.84 -6.06 -10.15
N ASP A 115 -8.60 -7.16 -10.23
CA ASP A 115 -9.67 -7.34 -11.22
C ASP A 115 -10.78 -6.27 -11.13
N PRO A 116 -11.32 -5.93 -9.95
CA PRO A 116 -12.38 -4.92 -9.85
C PRO A 116 -11.88 -3.48 -9.83
N GLN A 117 -10.66 -3.19 -9.36
CA GLN A 117 -10.18 -1.81 -9.18
C GLN A 117 -9.41 -1.27 -10.37
N ILE A 118 -8.80 -2.13 -11.18
CA ILE A 118 -7.94 -1.72 -12.30
C ILE A 118 -8.65 -2.06 -13.62
N ALA A 119 -8.88 -1.06 -14.45
CA ALA A 119 -9.38 -1.26 -15.80
C ALA A 119 -8.31 -1.92 -16.70
N PRO A 120 -8.70 -2.53 -17.83
CA PRO A 120 -7.76 -3.13 -18.80
C PRO A 120 -6.60 -2.23 -19.23
N ASP A 121 -6.81 -0.92 -19.27
CA ASP A 121 -5.82 0.08 -19.66
C ASP A 121 -5.03 0.67 -18.49
N GLY A 122 -5.23 0.16 -17.28
CA GLY A 122 -4.53 0.59 -16.06
C GLY A 122 -5.22 1.71 -15.27
N ARG A 123 -6.32 2.29 -15.78
CA ARG A 123 -7.08 3.27 -15.00
C ARG A 123 -7.63 2.66 -13.72
N GLN A 124 -7.73 3.48 -12.68
CA GLN A 124 -8.33 3.10 -11.39
C GLN A 124 -9.64 3.90 -11.19
N PRO A 125 -10.81 3.43 -11.67
CA PRO A 125 -11.98 4.28 -11.86
C PRO A 125 -12.49 4.96 -10.58
N GLU A 126 -12.52 4.24 -9.46
CA GLU A 126 -12.96 4.82 -8.18
C GLU A 126 -12.02 5.90 -7.66
N GLU A 127 -10.72 5.78 -7.92
CA GLU A 127 -9.73 6.78 -7.54
C GLU A 127 -9.79 8.00 -8.46
N LEU A 128 -10.01 7.77 -9.75
CA LEU A 128 -10.15 8.84 -10.75
C LEU A 128 -11.42 9.68 -10.57
N ALA A 129 -12.44 9.13 -9.90
CA ALA A 129 -13.65 9.85 -9.54
C ALA A 129 -13.48 10.79 -8.33
N ARG A 130 -12.34 10.74 -7.62
CA ARG A 130 -12.09 11.56 -6.41
C ARG A 130 -11.66 12.98 -6.76
N THR A 131 -11.87 13.90 -5.83
CA THR A 131 -11.43 15.31 -5.94
C THR A 131 -9.90 15.49 -5.94
N ARG A 132 -9.17 14.46 -5.51
CA ARG A 132 -7.71 14.37 -5.49
C ARG A 132 -7.25 13.12 -6.25
N ALA A 133 -7.71 12.99 -7.50
CA ALA A 133 -7.68 11.74 -8.27
C ALA A 133 -6.27 11.14 -8.41
N LEU A 134 -5.25 11.97 -8.64
CA LEU A 134 -3.88 11.48 -8.76
C LEU A 134 -3.34 11.02 -7.40
N SER A 135 -3.62 11.77 -6.33
CA SER A 135 -3.24 11.37 -4.97
C SER A 135 -3.80 9.98 -4.62
N TYR A 136 -5.09 9.75 -4.90
CA TYR A 136 -5.72 8.46 -4.62
C TYR A 136 -5.20 7.34 -5.52
N SER A 137 -4.92 7.62 -6.80
CA SER A 137 -4.35 6.63 -7.73
C SER A 137 -2.95 6.18 -7.29
N ILE A 138 -2.11 7.11 -6.84
CA ILE A 138 -0.78 6.80 -6.28
C ILE A 138 -0.92 6.04 -4.95
N PHE A 139 -1.85 6.47 -4.10
CA PHE A 139 -2.06 5.88 -2.79
C PHE A 139 -2.53 4.42 -2.86
N ASN A 140 -3.46 4.10 -3.76
CA ASN A 140 -3.89 2.72 -4.00
C ASN A 140 -2.75 1.88 -4.60
N LEU A 141 -2.04 2.43 -5.58
CA LEU A 141 -0.95 1.72 -6.24
C LEU A 141 0.22 1.42 -5.30
N SER A 142 0.44 2.29 -4.30
CA SER A 142 1.40 2.05 -3.23
C SER A 142 1.03 0.81 -2.40
N ALA A 143 -0.26 0.63 -2.05
CA ALA A 143 -0.74 -0.55 -1.34
C ALA A 143 -0.60 -1.82 -2.19
N LEU A 144 -0.94 -1.76 -3.47
CA LEU A 144 -0.76 -2.88 -4.40
C LEU A 144 0.71 -3.29 -4.52
N CYS A 145 1.65 -2.33 -4.55
CA CYS A 145 3.08 -2.63 -4.56
C CYS A 145 3.53 -3.28 -3.25
N CYS A 146 3.04 -2.82 -2.09
CA CYS A 146 3.31 -3.47 -0.80
C CYS A 146 2.81 -4.93 -0.80
N LEU A 147 1.58 -5.16 -1.25
CA LEU A 147 1.02 -6.51 -1.37
C LEU A 147 1.88 -7.38 -2.28
N ALA A 148 2.28 -6.88 -3.45
CA ALA A 148 3.11 -7.64 -4.38
C ALA A 148 4.51 -7.96 -3.83
N ALA A 149 5.14 -7.01 -3.13
CA ALA A 149 6.41 -7.25 -2.45
C ALA A 149 6.29 -8.31 -1.34
N MET A 150 5.22 -8.27 -0.53
CA MET A 150 4.97 -9.29 0.50
C MET A 150 4.63 -10.65 -0.11
N GLY A 151 3.94 -10.67 -1.25
CA GLY A 151 3.62 -11.87 -2.03
C GLY A 151 4.85 -12.70 -2.40
N GLU A 152 5.96 -12.05 -2.76
CA GLU A 152 7.23 -12.74 -3.06
C GLU A 152 7.73 -13.60 -1.90
N GLY A 153 7.56 -13.13 -0.66
CA GLY A 153 7.99 -13.84 0.55
C GLY A 153 7.18 -15.11 0.86
N VAL A 154 5.95 -15.20 0.34
CA VAL A 154 5.03 -16.34 0.57
C VAL A 154 4.66 -17.08 -0.71
N GLY A 155 5.37 -16.84 -1.81
CA GLY A 155 5.17 -17.56 -3.08
C GLY A 155 3.93 -17.15 -3.88
N VAL A 156 3.37 -15.96 -3.65
CA VAL A 156 2.25 -15.39 -4.43
C VAL A 156 2.77 -14.32 -5.39
N ASP A 157 2.78 -14.62 -6.69
CA ASP A 157 3.25 -13.69 -7.72
C ASP A 157 2.15 -12.70 -8.15
N LEU A 158 2.10 -11.54 -7.49
CA LEU A 158 1.20 -10.44 -7.86
C LEU A 158 1.80 -9.49 -8.91
N TRP A 159 3.13 -9.43 -9.03
CA TRP A 159 3.78 -8.61 -10.07
C TRP A 159 3.52 -9.20 -11.46
N GLY A 160 3.61 -10.52 -11.60
CA GLY A 160 3.31 -11.26 -12.82
C GLY A 160 1.82 -11.44 -13.10
N TYR A 161 0.95 -11.19 -12.12
CA TYR A 161 -0.49 -11.35 -12.31
C TYR A 161 -1.05 -10.39 -13.37
N ARG A 162 -1.83 -10.96 -14.29
CA ARG A 162 -2.62 -10.24 -15.27
C ARG A 162 -3.96 -10.95 -15.42
N SER A 163 -5.04 -10.20 -15.23
CA SER A 163 -6.39 -10.71 -15.43
C SER A 163 -6.64 -11.05 -16.91
N PRO A 164 -7.66 -11.86 -17.23
CA PRO A 164 -8.03 -12.16 -18.62
C PRO A 164 -8.36 -10.92 -19.46
N ASN A 165 -8.84 -9.83 -18.83
CA ASN A 165 -9.15 -8.58 -19.52
C ASN A 165 -7.94 -7.61 -19.63
N GLY A 166 -6.83 -7.94 -18.96
CA GLY A 166 -5.58 -7.18 -19.01
C GLY A 166 -5.29 -6.28 -17.81
N ALA A 167 -6.20 -6.21 -16.84
CA ALA A 167 -5.95 -5.55 -15.55
C ALA A 167 -4.72 -6.17 -14.85
N SER A 168 -3.84 -5.32 -14.35
CA SER A 168 -2.61 -5.73 -13.65
C SER A 168 -2.03 -4.54 -12.89
N ILE A 169 -1.21 -4.80 -11.87
CA ILE A 169 -0.43 -3.76 -11.20
C ILE A 169 0.45 -3.04 -12.23
N ARG A 170 1.07 -3.79 -13.16
CA ARG A 170 1.86 -3.22 -14.27
C ARG A 170 1.06 -2.22 -15.11
N ALA A 171 -0.15 -2.58 -15.53
CA ALA A 171 -1.01 -1.70 -16.32
C ALA A 171 -1.30 -0.39 -15.57
N ALA A 172 -1.59 -0.46 -14.28
CA ALA A 172 -1.85 0.74 -13.47
C ALA A 172 -0.62 1.63 -13.29
N ILE A 173 0.57 1.05 -13.10
CA ILE A 173 1.83 1.81 -13.10
C ILE A 173 2.04 2.46 -14.47
N ASP A 174 1.90 1.69 -15.55
CA ASP A 174 2.11 2.14 -16.92
C ASP A 174 1.20 3.31 -17.29
N TRP A 175 -0.05 3.27 -16.83
CA TRP A 175 -1.02 4.34 -17.06
C TRP A 175 -0.63 5.65 -16.36
N LEU A 176 0.03 5.58 -15.20
CA LEU A 176 0.50 6.75 -14.46
C LEU A 176 1.84 7.31 -14.96
N LEU A 177 2.65 6.53 -15.69
CA LEU A 177 4.00 6.94 -16.12
C LEU A 177 4.07 8.33 -16.78
N PRO A 178 3.17 8.70 -17.71
CA PRO A 178 3.25 10.00 -18.37
C PRO A 178 3.14 11.17 -17.40
N TYR A 179 2.55 10.98 -16.21
CA TYR A 179 2.33 12.02 -15.22
C TYR A 179 3.46 12.15 -14.19
N ALA A 180 4.52 11.33 -14.30
CA ALA A 180 5.78 11.61 -13.60
C ALA A 180 6.38 12.95 -14.06
N ASP A 181 6.22 13.27 -15.35
CA ASP A 181 6.54 14.59 -15.90
C ASP A 181 5.48 15.62 -15.47
N ALA A 182 5.92 16.65 -14.75
CA ALA A 182 5.06 17.75 -14.31
C ALA A 182 4.51 18.59 -15.46
N ALA A 183 5.15 18.57 -16.65
CA ALA A 183 4.64 19.23 -17.85
C ALA A 183 3.42 18.52 -18.45
N ARG A 184 3.19 17.25 -18.11
CA ARG A 184 2.01 16.51 -18.55
C ARG A 184 0.78 16.96 -17.76
N ALA A 185 -0.18 17.55 -18.46
CA ALA A 185 -1.47 17.93 -17.88
C ALA A 185 -2.23 16.70 -17.35
N TRP A 186 -2.71 16.79 -16.10
CA TRP A 186 -3.54 15.77 -15.47
C TRP A 186 -5.03 16.03 -15.84
N PRO A 187 -5.73 15.06 -16.46
CA PRO A 187 -7.07 15.30 -17.01
C PRO A 187 -8.23 15.07 -16.01
N TYR A 188 -7.95 14.79 -14.73
CA TYR A 188 -8.95 14.52 -13.70
C TYR A 188 -8.88 15.56 -12.57
N PRO A 189 -9.87 15.61 -11.64
CA PRO A 189 -9.84 16.53 -10.52
C PRO A 189 -8.60 16.34 -9.63
N GLN A 190 -7.96 17.45 -9.27
CA GLN A 190 -6.85 17.46 -8.33
C GLN A 190 -6.84 18.80 -7.58
N LEU A 191 -7.57 18.88 -6.47
CA LEU A 191 -7.73 20.12 -5.70
C LEU A 191 -6.41 20.62 -5.09
N ASP A 192 -5.61 19.70 -4.55
CA ASP A 192 -4.32 20.01 -3.95
C ASP A 192 -3.19 19.54 -4.87
N PRO A 193 -2.08 20.30 -5.03
CA PRO A 193 -0.92 19.83 -5.75
C PRO A 193 -0.42 18.47 -5.24
N VAL A 194 0.01 17.61 -6.16
CA VAL A 194 0.65 16.31 -5.82
C VAL A 194 2.12 16.42 -6.13
N ASP A 195 2.94 16.05 -5.16
CA ASP A 195 4.37 15.90 -5.39
C ASP A 195 4.63 14.69 -6.28
N ARG A 196 5.20 14.91 -7.47
CA ARG A 196 5.46 13.81 -8.42
C ARG A 196 6.43 12.77 -7.83
N LEU A 197 7.21 13.14 -6.83
CA LEU A 197 8.08 12.22 -6.10
C LEU A 197 7.32 11.14 -5.33
N ASP A 198 6.01 11.29 -5.08
CA ASP A 198 5.19 10.23 -4.49
C ASP A 198 5.13 8.98 -5.39
N LEU A 199 5.42 9.10 -6.69
CA LEU A 199 5.57 7.96 -7.61
C LEU A 199 6.90 7.22 -7.44
N LEU A 200 7.92 7.83 -6.85
CA LEU A 200 9.29 7.29 -6.85
C LEU A 200 9.40 5.89 -6.22
N PRO A 201 8.79 5.58 -5.06
CA PRO A 201 8.80 4.21 -4.52
C PRO A 201 8.16 3.18 -5.46
N ILE A 202 7.09 3.57 -6.16
CA ILE A 202 6.39 2.70 -7.11
C ILE A 202 7.28 2.44 -8.33
N LEU A 203 7.92 3.48 -8.87
CA LEU A 203 8.80 3.37 -10.04
C LEU A 203 10.04 2.51 -9.76
N TYR A 204 10.66 2.64 -8.58
CA TYR A 204 11.78 1.76 -8.21
C TYR A 204 11.34 0.30 -8.10
N GLN A 205 10.21 0.02 -7.45
CA GLN A 205 9.68 -1.34 -7.35
C GLN A 205 9.31 -1.90 -8.73
N ALA A 206 8.71 -1.09 -9.60
CA ALA A 206 8.39 -1.47 -10.98
C ALA A 206 9.66 -1.78 -11.79
N ARG A 207 10.72 -0.97 -11.64
CA ARG A 207 12.03 -1.21 -12.26
C ARG A 207 12.60 -2.57 -11.84
N ARG A 208 12.57 -2.89 -10.53
CA ARG A 208 13.02 -4.18 -10.01
C ARG A 208 12.17 -5.35 -10.52
N ALA A 209 10.84 -5.21 -10.48
CA ALA A 209 9.92 -6.28 -10.84
C ALA A 209 9.88 -6.58 -12.34
N TYR A 210 10.03 -5.57 -13.20
CA TYR A 210 9.79 -5.71 -14.65
C TYR A 210 11.00 -5.47 -15.54
N GLY A 211 12.09 -4.87 -15.02
CA GLY A 211 13.34 -4.63 -15.78
C GLY A 211 13.20 -3.73 -17.01
N ASP A 212 12.11 -2.98 -17.13
CA ASP A 212 11.81 -2.19 -18.34
C ASP A 212 12.36 -0.76 -18.23
N ALA A 213 13.09 -0.33 -19.26
CA ALA A 213 13.71 0.99 -19.32
C ALA A 213 12.72 2.16 -19.21
N ARG A 214 11.41 1.94 -19.42
CA ARG A 214 10.40 3.00 -19.22
C ARG A 214 10.33 3.51 -17.78
N TYR A 215 10.57 2.64 -16.79
CA TYR A 215 10.52 3.04 -15.38
C TYR A 215 11.74 3.90 -15.03
N HIS A 216 12.91 3.58 -15.60
CA HIS A 216 14.08 4.44 -15.50
C HIS A 216 13.83 5.82 -16.12
N ARG A 217 13.30 5.89 -17.35
CA ARG A 217 12.95 7.17 -18.00
C ARG A 217 11.94 8.00 -17.20
N ALA A 218 10.96 7.34 -16.57
CA ALA A 218 10.00 8.03 -15.71
C ALA A 218 10.65 8.59 -14.43
N ILE A 219 11.66 7.92 -13.87
CA ILE A 219 12.46 8.45 -12.75
C ILE A 219 13.31 9.63 -13.21
N GLU A 220 13.90 9.58 -14.40
CA GLU A 220 14.68 10.69 -14.98
C GLU A 220 13.82 11.94 -15.26
N ALA A 221 12.52 11.76 -15.49
CA ALA A 221 11.57 12.87 -15.64
C ALA A 221 11.25 13.59 -14.31
N LEU A 222 11.60 12.98 -13.16
CA LEU A 222 11.51 13.62 -11.85
C LEU A 222 12.72 14.53 -11.59
N GLU A 223 12.59 15.44 -10.63
CA GLU A 223 13.69 16.35 -10.27
C GLU A 223 14.88 15.60 -9.64
N ALA A 224 15.97 15.43 -10.39
CA ALA A 224 17.12 14.60 -10.03
C ALA A 224 17.70 14.88 -8.62
N GLN A 225 17.84 16.15 -8.24
CA GLN A 225 18.35 16.51 -6.90
C GLN A 225 17.41 16.04 -5.79
N ARG A 226 16.09 16.15 -6.02
CA ARG A 226 15.08 15.72 -5.05
C ARG A 226 14.99 14.19 -5.01
N VAL A 227 15.13 13.50 -6.15
CA VAL A 227 15.24 12.03 -6.21
C VAL A 227 16.42 11.54 -5.38
N ALA A 228 17.60 12.12 -5.57
CA ALA A 228 18.81 11.74 -4.81
C ALA A 228 18.65 11.94 -3.30
N ALA A 229 17.95 13.00 -2.87
CA ALA A 229 17.68 13.29 -1.46
C ALA A 229 16.49 12.51 -0.86
N HIS A 230 15.68 11.85 -1.69
CA HIS A 230 14.47 11.18 -1.24
C HIS A 230 14.78 9.83 -0.58
N ARG A 231 14.20 9.57 0.60
CA ARG A 231 14.42 8.32 1.36
C ARG A 231 14.16 7.03 0.58
N ALA A 232 13.25 7.06 -0.40
CA ALA A 232 12.96 5.91 -1.25
C ALA A 232 14.19 5.43 -2.02
N THR A 233 15.16 6.31 -2.25
CA THR A 233 16.42 5.95 -2.90
C THR A 233 17.26 5.02 -2.02
N LEU A 234 17.22 5.17 -0.68
CA LEU A 234 17.86 4.23 0.23
C LEU A 234 17.12 2.89 0.30
N LEU A 235 15.79 2.92 0.21
CA LEU A 235 14.95 1.74 0.41
C LEU A 235 14.82 0.86 -0.84
N TYR A 236 14.81 1.47 -2.03
CA TYR A 236 14.39 0.77 -3.26
C TYR A 236 15.31 0.97 -4.46
N ALA A 237 16.30 1.88 -4.43
CA ALA A 237 17.10 2.19 -5.62
C ALA A 237 18.16 1.14 -5.96
N THR A 238 18.12 -0.06 -5.36
CA THR A 238 19.13 -1.10 -5.59
C THR A 238 19.33 -1.34 -7.09
N ASP A 239 20.60 -1.43 -7.46
CA ASP A 239 21.03 -1.71 -8.83
C ASP A 239 20.55 -3.12 -9.21
N ALA A 240 19.88 -3.21 -10.35
CA ALA A 240 19.62 -4.47 -11.05
C ALA A 240 20.69 -4.65 -12.14
#